data_AF-A0A1G3FM64-F1
#
_entry.id   AF-A0A1G3FM64-F1
#
_cell.length_a   1.000
_cell.length_b   1.000
_cell.length_c   1.000
_cell.angle_alpha   90.00
_cell.angle_beta   90.00
_cell.angle_gamma   90.00
#
_symmetry.space_group_name_H-M   'P 1'
#
loop_
_entity.id
_entity.type
_entity.pdbx_description
1 polymer ?
#
loop_
_entity_poly.entity_id
_entity_poly.type
_entity_poly.pdbx_seq_one_letter_code
_entity_poly.pdbx_strand_id
1 'polypeptide(L)' 'MANTPHELAEEFPAEAGKISALKETDAHFARLVEEYHTVNRAVHRAETRVEPVSDEHEGELRKQRAALKDDIWQRLSA' A
#
# COMPACT_ATOMS: atom_id res chain seq x y z
N MET A 1 -18.68 -5.02 1.74
CA MET A 1 -17.81 -4.14 0.94
C MET A 1 -16.60 -3.82 1.79
N ALA A 2 -15.42 -4.28 1.40
CA ALA A 2 -14.18 -4.02 2.13
C ALA A 2 -13.71 -2.59 1.79
N ASN A 3 -14.24 -1.60 2.51
CA ASN A 3 -13.72 -0.23 2.47
C ASN A 3 -12.40 -0.23 3.24
N THR A 4 -11.31 -0.69 2.61
CA THR A 4 -9.97 -0.42 3.14
C THR A 4 -9.63 0.98 2.63
N PRO A 5 -9.57 2.02 3.49
CA PRO A 5 -9.15 3.36 3.06
C PRO A 5 -7.69 3.34 2.61
N HIS A 6 -7.26 4.34 1.85
CA HIS A 6 -5.88 4.50 1.35
C HIS A 6 -5.48 3.47 0.28
N GLU A 7 -6.42 3.08 -0.58
CA GLU A 7 -6.08 2.27 -1.75
C GLU A 7 -5.15 3.06 -2.70
N LEU A 8 -4.24 2.37 -3.37
CA LEU A 8 -3.24 3.00 -4.24
C LEU A 8 -3.85 3.92 -5.32
N ALA A 9 -5.03 3.56 -5.84
CA ALA A 9 -5.73 4.36 -6.83
C ALA A 9 -6.31 5.67 -6.25
N GLU A 10 -6.57 5.73 -4.95
CA GLU A 10 -7.01 6.95 -4.25
C GLU A 10 -5.83 7.85 -3.91
N GLU A 11 -4.68 7.25 -3.59
CA GLU A 11 -3.43 7.95 -3.26
C GLU A 11 -2.71 8.51 -4.50
N PHE A 12 -2.84 7.85 -5.65
CA PHE A 12 -2.22 8.25 -6.93
C PHE A 12 -3.24 8.25 -8.08
N PRO A 13 -4.26 9.13 -8.04
CA PRO A 13 -5.35 9.09 -9.01
C PRO A 13 -4.92 9.47 -10.43
N ALA A 14 -3.90 10.31 -10.59
CA ALA A 14 -3.40 10.70 -11.91
C ALA A 14 -2.59 9.57 -12.58
N GLU A 15 -2.06 8.64 -11.79
CA GLU A 15 -1.15 7.57 -12.20
C GLU A 15 -1.87 6.22 -12.26
N ALA A 16 -3.17 6.15 -11.96
CA ALA A 16 -3.96 4.92 -11.94
C ALA A 16 -3.82 4.08 -13.23
N GLY A 17 -3.74 4.75 -14.39
CA GLY A 17 -3.47 4.10 -15.67
C GLY A 17 -2.07 3.49 -15.75
N LYS A 18 -1.03 4.22 -15.30
CA LYS A 18 0.37 3.74 -15.26
C LYS A 18 0.52 2.60 -14.26
N ILE A 19 -0.13 2.67 -13.10
CA ILE A 19 -0.17 1.61 -12.10
C ILE A 19 -0.73 0.33 -12.72
N SER A 20 -1.88 0.41 -13.39
CA SER A 20 -2.50 -0.76 -14.04
C SER A 20 -1.58 -1.38 -15.09
N ALA A 21 -0.99 -0.55 -15.97
CA ALA A 21 -0.06 -1.02 -16.99
C ALA A 21 1.21 -1.66 -16.40
N LEU A 22 1.80 -1.06 -15.36
CA LEU A 22 2.98 -1.60 -14.69
C LEU A 22 2.67 -2.88 -13.91
N LYS A 23 1.48 -3.04 -13.32
CA LYS A 23 1.07 -4.30 -12.69
C LYS A 23 1.04 -5.46 -13.69
N GLU A 24 0.67 -5.20 -14.94
CA GLU A 24 0.61 -6.24 -15.98
C GLU A 24 1.98 -6.55 -16.59
N THR A 25 2.86 -5.55 -16.67
CA THR A 25 4.12 -5.64 -17.44
C THR A 25 5.38 -5.80 -16.57
N ASP A 26 5.34 -5.39 -15.31
CA ASP A 26 6.45 -5.50 -14.36
C ASP A 26 6.03 -6.34 -13.13
N ALA A 27 6.52 -7.58 -13.09
CA ALA A 27 6.25 -8.52 -12.00
C ALA A 27 6.79 -8.03 -10.64
N HIS A 28 7.83 -7.19 -10.62
CA HIS A 28 8.33 -6.57 -9.38
C HIS A 28 7.36 -5.49 -8.92
N PHE A 29 6.88 -4.64 -9.83
CA PHE A 29 5.89 -3.62 -9.51
C PHE A 29 4.57 -4.25 -9.02
N ALA A 30 4.12 -5.32 -9.67
CA ALA A 30 2.95 -6.07 -9.23
C ALA A 30 3.10 -6.55 -7.78
N ARG A 31 4.26 -7.09 -7.40
CA ARG A 31 4.54 -7.51 -6.02
C ARG A 31 4.54 -6.35 -5.03
N LEU A 32 5.16 -5.22 -5.37
CA LEU A 32 5.15 -4.02 -4.53
C LEU A 32 3.72 -3.55 -4.23
N VAL A 33 2.86 -3.54 -5.25
CA VAL A 33 1.46 -3.15 -5.11
C VAL A 33 0.70 -4.13 -4.19
N GLU A 34 0.87 -5.44 -4.39
CA GLU A 34 0.22 -6.43 -3.52
C GLU A 34 0.72 -6.38 -2.07
N GLU A 35 2.02 -6.13 -1.87
CA GLU A 35 2.61 -5.92 -0.55
C GLU A 35 2.03 -4.67 0.12
N TYR A 36 1.95 -3.55 -0.61
CA TYR A 36 1.29 -2.34 -0.14
C TYR A 36 -0.16 -2.60 0.28
N HIS A 37 -0.95 -3.28 -0.55
CA HIS A 37 -2.33 -3.62 -0.20
C HIS A 37 -2.41 -4.46 1.08
N THR A 38 -1.49 -5.41 1.25
CA THR A 38 -1.43 -6.28 2.42
C THR A 38 -1.11 -5.48 3.69
N VAL A 39 -0.06 -4.65 3.64
CA VAL A 39 0.36 -3.80 4.75
C VAL A 39 -0.71 -2.76 5.07
N ASN A 40 -1.32 -2.13 4.07
CA ASN A 40 -2.38 -1.15 4.30
C ASN A 40 -3.60 -1.77 5.00
N ARG A 41 -4.00 -2.99 4.63
CA ARG A 41 -5.04 -3.73 5.35
C ARG A 41 -4.64 -4.03 6.80
N ALA A 42 -3.38 -4.40 7.04
CA ALA A 42 -2.87 -4.65 8.39
C ALA A 42 -2.86 -3.37 9.25
N VAL A 43 -2.39 -2.24 8.69
CA VAL A 43 -2.45 -0.93 9.34
C VAL A 43 -3.90 -0.57 9.68
N HIS A 44 -4.82 -0.73 8.74
CA HIS A 44 -6.23 -0.42 8.98
C HIS A 44 -6.84 -1.29 10.11
N ARG A 45 -6.50 -2.59 10.16
CA ARG A 45 -6.95 -3.48 11.25
C ARG A 45 -6.37 -3.08 12.61
N ALA A 46 -5.10 -2.66 12.64
CA ALA A 46 -4.45 -2.16 13.83
C ALA A 46 -5.10 -0.84 14.32
N GLU A 47 -5.29 0.13 13.42
CA GLU A 47 -5.90 1.44 13.72
C GLU A 47 -7.35 1.31 14.20
N THR A 48 -8.11 0.37 13.63
CA THR A 48 -9.49 0.08 14.03
C THR A 48 -9.61 -0.78 15.29
N ARG A 49 -8.47 -1.19 15.89
CA ARG A 49 -8.37 -2.10 17.05
C ARG A 49 -9.14 -3.42 16.86
N VAL A 50 -9.32 -3.83 15.61
CA VAL A 50 -9.93 -5.13 15.27
C VAL A 50 -8.98 -6.26 15.67
N GLU A 51 -7.67 -6.04 15.51
CA GLU A 51 -6.60 -6.91 16.03
C GLU A 51 -5.82 -6.13 17.09
N PRO A 52 -5.77 -6.59 18.36
CA PRO A 52 -4.94 -5.96 19.37
C PRO A 52 -3.46 -6.23 19.04
N VAL A 53 -2.83 -5.23 18.44
CA VAL A 53 -1.39 -5.20 18.20
C VAL A 53 -0.72 -4.26 19.20
N SER A 54 0.57 -4.44 19.47
CA SER A 54 1.32 -3.47 20.27
C SER A 54 1.49 -2.16 19.51
N ASP A 55 1.60 -1.05 20.23
CA ASP A 55 1.87 0.28 19.64
C ASP A 55 3.15 0.27 18.78
N GLU A 56 4.14 -0.54 19.18
CA GLU A 56 5.37 -0.76 18.43
C GLU A 56 5.09 -1.42 17.07
N HIS A 57 4.28 -2.49 17.04
CA HIS A 57 3.94 -3.17 15.80
C HIS A 57 3.08 -2.29 14.87
N GLU A 58 2.15 -1.51 15.41
CA GLU A 58 1.40 -0.50 14.64
C GLU A 58 2.35 0.55 14.04
N GLY A 59 3.35 1.00 14.82
CA GLY A 59 4.40 1.89 14.36
C GLY A 59 5.18 1.32 13.18
N GLU A 60 5.60 0.05 13.25
CA GLU A 60 6.33 -0.61 12.18
C GLU A 60 5.49 -0.80 10.92
N LEU A 61 4.22 -1.20 11.05
CA LEU A 61 3.31 -1.32 9.90
C LEU A 61 3.13 0.01 9.16
N ARG A 62 3.01 1.13 9.90
CA ARG A 62 2.90 2.47 9.30
C ARG A 62 4.18 2.88 8.57
N LYS A 63 5.36 2.57 9.12
CA LYS A 63 6.65 2.82 8.45
C LYS A 63 6.78 2.00 7.18
N GLN A 64 6.42 0.71 7.23
CA GLN A 64 6.40 -0.16 6.04
C GLN A 64 5.45 0.39 4.97
N ARG A 65 4.24 0.82 5.34
CA ARG A 65 3.30 1.45 4.40
C ARG A 65 3.93 2.68 3.73
N ALA A 66 4.61 3.53 4.48
CA ALA A 66 5.27 4.72 3.93
C ALA A 66 6.40 4.35 2.96
N ALA A 67 7.28 3.42 3.33
CA ALA A 67 8.37 2.97 2.48
C ALA A 67 7.86 2.36 1.15
N LEU A 68 6.81 1.55 1.21
CA LEU A 68 6.18 0.97 0.01
C LEU A 68 5.57 2.06 -0.90
N LYS A 69 5.01 3.13 -0.35
CA LYS A 69 4.54 4.27 -1.16
C LYS A 69 5.69 4.95 -1.88
N ASP A 70 6.81 5.16 -1.20
CA ASP A 70 7.99 5.79 -1.79
C ASP A 70 8.56 4.92 -2.93
N ASP A 71 8.66 3.61 -2.73
CA ASP A 71 9.13 2.67 -3.77
C ASP A 71 8.19 2.64 -4.99
N ILE A 72 6.88 2.64 -4.75
CA ILE A 72 5.89 2.70 -5.83
C ILE A 72 6.01 4.04 -6.57
N TRP A 73 6.16 5.16 -5.86
CA TRP A 73 6.33 6.46 -6.47
C TRP A 73 7.60 6.54 -7.32
N GLN A 74 8.72 5.97 -6.86
CA GLN A 74 9.96 5.90 -7.64
C GLN A 74 9.75 5.15 -8.96
N ARG A 75 8.99 4.04 -8.94
CA ARG A 75 8.66 3.30 -10.18
C ARG A 75 7.69 4.05 -11.09
N LEU A 76 6.80 4.87 -10.53
CA LEU A 76 5.88 5.71 -11.29
C LEU A 76 6.53 6.96 -11.87
N SER A 77 7.60 7.47 -11.25
CA SER A 77 8.33 8.66 -11.70
C SER A 77 9.54 8.37 -12.59
N ALA A 78 9.97 7.11 -12.66
CA ALA A 78 10.90 6.60 -13.66
C ALA A 78 10.26 6.56 -15.07
#